data_AF-A0A2V6FPC1-F1
#
_entry.id   AF-A0A2V6FPC1-F1
#
_cell.length_a   1.000
_cell.length_b   1.000
_cell.length_c   1.000
_cell.angle_alpha   90.00
_cell.angle_beta   90.00
_cell.angle_gamma   90.00
#
_symmetry.space_group_name_H-M   'P 1'
#
loop_
_entity.id
_entity.type
_entity.pdbx_description
1 polymer ?
#
loop_
_entity_poly.entity_id
_entity_poly.type
_entity_poly.pdbx_seq_one_letter_code
_entity_poly.pdbx_strand_id
1 'polypeptide(L)' 'MTVALKETAGLQHPAIMSIEEIRHCFPALARTHNGDRVAYFDGPGGTQVPRAVVEAMNDYLYHHNANTHWAYPTSE' A
#
# COMPACT_ATOMS: atom_id res chain seq x y z
N MET A 1 50.70 11.75 -11.16
CA MET A 1 50.44 11.77 -9.71
C MET A 1 48.97 11.43 -9.53
N THR A 2 48.66 10.17 -9.25
CA THR A 2 47.29 9.65 -9.22
C THR A 2 46.72 9.89 -7.83
N VAL A 3 45.64 10.67 -7.73
CA VAL A 3 44.87 10.80 -6.50
C VAL A 3 43.80 9.72 -6.52
N ALA A 4 43.97 8.70 -5.67
CA ALA A 4 42.94 7.71 -5.42
C ALA A 4 41.76 8.36 -4.69
N LEU A 5 40.58 8.33 -5.31
CA LEU A 5 39.33 8.65 -4.63
C LEU A 5 39.03 7.50 -3.67
N LYS A 6 39.04 7.81 -2.36
CA LYS A 6 38.62 6.89 -1.31
C LYS A 6 37.12 6.65 -1.46
N GLU A 7 36.70 5.40 -1.59
CA GLU A 7 35.32 4.97 -1.42
C GLU A 7 34.86 5.37 -0.01
N THR A 8 33.97 6.35 0.08
CA THR A 8 33.18 6.57 1.29
C THR A 8 32.07 5.53 1.29
N ALA A 9 32.20 4.54 2.16
CA ALA A 9 31.15 3.56 2.45
C ALA A 9 29.82 4.30 2.68
N GLY A 10 28.90 4.16 1.73
CA GLY A 10 27.61 4.83 1.76
C GLY A 10 26.80 4.34 2.95
N LEU A 11 26.31 5.28 3.76
CA LEU A 11 25.28 5.03 4.75
C LEU A 11 24.11 4.33 4.04
N GLN A 12 23.79 3.10 4.47
CA GLN A 12 22.67 2.35 3.97
C GLN A 12 21.39 3.07 4.38
N HIS A 13 20.82 3.87 3.48
CA HIS A 13 19.45 4.35 3.66
C HIS A 13 18.54 3.13 3.71
N PRO A 14 17.53 3.09 4.61
CA PRO A 14 16.48 2.08 4.48
C PRO A 14 15.97 2.18 3.05
N ALA A 15 15.92 1.04 2.34
CA ALA A 15 15.45 1.00 0.97
C ALA A 15 13.97 1.39 0.96
N ILE A 16 13.68 2.67 0.76
CA ILE A 16 12.33 3.16 0.53
C ILE A 16 11.95 2.71 -0.88
N MET A 17 10.78 2.08 -1.00
CA MET A 17 10.20 1.73 -2.29
C MET A 17 10.21 2.94 -3.23
N SER A 18 10.50 2.70 -4.51
CA SER A 18 10.33 3.70 -5.54
C SER A 18 8.87 4.16 -5.61
N ILE A 19 8.66 5.37 -6.14
CA ILE A 19 7.31 5.93 -6.32
C ILE A 19 6.44 5.00 -7.17
N GLU A 20 7.00 4.34 -8.19
CA GLU A 20 6.25 3.42 -9.05
C GLU A 20 5.80 2.18 -8.27
N GLU A 21 6.68 1.60 -7.45
CA GLU A 21 6.34 0.48 -6.57
C GLU A 21 5.22 0.86 -5.58
N ILE A 22 5.28 2.07 -5.01
CA ILE A 22 4.21 2.58 -4.14
C ILE A 22 2.90 2.72 -4.90
N ARG A 23 2.90 3.30 -6.11
CA ARG A 23 1.69 3.49 -6.93
C ARG A 23 1.05 2.16 -7.32
N HIS A 24 1.85 1.13 -7.58
CA HIS A 24 1.35 -0.21 -7.88
C HIS A 24 0.58 -0.85 -6.72
N CYS A 25 0.81 -0.43 -5.47
CA CYS A 25 0.02 -0.89 -4.34
C CYS A 25 -1.43 -0.37 -4.38
N PHE A 26 -1.76 0.66 -5.15
CA PHE A 26 -3.09 1.29 -5.21
C PHE A 26 -3.78 1.03 -6.56
N PRO A 27 -4.66 0.02 -6.67
CA PRO A 27 -5.33 -0.32 -7.94
C PRO A 27 -6.11 0.84 -8.57
N ALA A 28 -6.63 1.76 -7.76
CA ALA A 28 -7.35 2.93 -8.25
C ALA A 28 -6.52 3.82 -9.18
N LEU A 29 -5.18 3.87 -9.00
CA LEU A 29 -4.29 4.66 -9.85
C LEU A 29 -4.08 4.08 -11.25
N ALA A 30 -4.48 2.83 -11.48
CA ALA A 30 -4.45 2.20 -12.81
C ALA A 30 -5.71 2.51 -13.65
N ARG A 31 -6.72 3.16 -13.07
CA ARG A 31 -7.96 3.49 -13.77
C ARG A 31 -7.71 4.49 -14.91
N THR A 32 -8.54 4.38 -15.93
CA THR A 32 -8.61 5.34 -17.03
C THR A 32 -9.95 6.07 -17.01
N HIS A 33 -9.94 7.34 -17.38
CA HIS A 33 -11.12 8.17 -17.56
C HIS A 33 -10.95 9.03 -18.81
N ASN A 34 -11.92 8.97 -19.73
CA ASN A 34 -11.85 9.66 -21.05
C ASN A 34 -10.58 9.35 -21.87
N GLY A 35 -10.02 8.15 -21.70
CA GLY A 35 -8.79 7.72 -22.39
C GLY A 35 -7.50 8.04 -21.63
N ASP A 36 -7.55 8.86 -20.57
CA ASP A 36 -6.39 9.27 -19.80
C ASP A 36 -6.27 8.52 -18.47
N ARG A 37 -5.04 8.37 -17.95
CA ARG A 37 -4.84 7.88 -16.59
C ARG A 37 -5.31 8.90 -15.58
N VAL A 38 -6.02 8.42 -14.55
CA VAL A 38 -6.54 9.27 -13.49
C VAL A 38 -5.42 9.87 -12.63
N ALA A 39 -5.64 11.10 -12.16
CA ALA A 39 -4.86 11.74 -11.11
C ALA A 39 -5.80 12.24 -10.02
N TYR A 40 -5.65 11.72 -8.80
CA TYR A 40 -6.50 12.08 -7.66
C TYR A 40 -5.82 13.16 -6.84
N PHE A 41 -6.39 14.37 -6.85
CA PHE A 41 -5.95 15.52 -6.05
C PHE A 41 -7.00 15.96 -5.02
N ASP A 42 -7.87 15.05 -4.62
CA ASP A 42 -8.94 15.29 -3.63
C ASP A 42 -8.76 14.37 -2.43
N GLY A 43 -7.66 14.56 -1.70
CA GLY A 43 -7.41 13.85 -0.44
C GLY A 43 -8.54 14.04 0.60
N PRO A 44 -9.09 15.25 0.80
CA PRO A 44 -10.20 15.48 1.73
C PRO A 44 -11.49 14.75 1.36
N GLY A 45 -11.76 14.54 0.06
CA GLY A 45 -12.89 13.72 -0.40
C GLY A 45 -12.73 12.22 -0.15
N GLY A 46 -11.52 11.77 0.17
CA GLY A 46 -11.21 10.39 0.53
C GLY A 46 -9.90 9.90 -0.08
N THR A 47 -9.18 9.07 0.67
CA THR A 47 -7.92 8.46 0.20
C THR A 47 -8.19 7.22 -0.64
N GLN A 48 -7.30 6.96 -1.60
CA GLN A 48 -7.30 5.67 -2.30
C GLN A 48 -6.75 4.60 -1.35
N VAL A 49 -7.25 3.37 -1.50
CA VAL A 49 -6.93 2.26 -0.60
C VAL A 49 -5.92 1.32 -1.28
N PRO A 50 -4.82 0.94 -0.62
CA PRO A 50 -3.90 -0.04 -1.19
C PRO A 50 -4.48 -1.46 -1.11
N ARG A 51 -4.05 -2.34 -2.01
CA ARG A 51 -4.53 -3.72 -2.11
C ARG A 51 -4.49 -4.47 -0.78
N ALA A 52 -3.39 -4.33 -0.02
CA ALA A 52 -3.21 -5.01 1.26
C ALA A 52 -4.32 -4.72 2.28
N VAL A 53 -4.85 -3.48 2.29
CA VAL A 53 -5.97 -3.12 3.18
C VAL A 53 -7.26 -3.80 2.73
N VAL A 54 -7.52 -3.84 1.42
CA VAL A 54 -8.70 -4.53 0.87
C VAL A 54 -8.63 -6.03 1.15
N GLU A 55 -7.45 -6.64 1.01
CA GLU A 55 -7.23 -8.06 1.30
C GLU A 55 -7.43 -8.39 2.77
N ALA A 56 -6.89 -7.58 3.69
CA ALA A 56 -7.12 -7.74 5.12
C ALA A 56 -8.60 -7.59 5.50
N MET A 57 -9.31 -6.63 4.89
CA MET A 57 -10.75 -6.47 5.11
C MET A 57 -11.55 -7.64 4.55
N ASN A 58 -11.20 -8.16 3.37
CA ASN A 58 -11.85 -9.34 2.80
C ASN A 58 -11.64 -10.56 3.69
N ASP A 59 -10.41 -10.79 4.15
CA ASP A 59 -10.10 -11.90 5.06
C ASP A 59 -10.91 -11.80 6.35
N TYR A 60 -10.96 -10.61 6.96
CA TYR A 60 -11.80 -10.38 8.12
C TYR A 60 -13.28 -10.69 7.83
N LEU A 61 -13.83 -10.15 6.75
CA LEU A 61 -15.26 -10.29 6.45
C LEU A 61 -15.65 -11.73 6.12
N TYR A 62 -14.79 -12.49 5.45
CA TYR A 62 -15.09 -13.89 5.09
C TYR A 62 -14.85 -14.86 6.24
N HIS A 63 -13.85 -14.64 7.10
CA HIS A 63 -13.38 -15.65 8.05
C HIS A 63 -13.46 -15.24 9.52
N HIS A 64 -13.55 -13.95 9.81
CA HIS A 64 -13.36 -13.42 11.17
C HIS A 64 -14.46 -12.46 11.64
N ASN A 65 -15.43 -12.13 10.79
CA ASN A 65 -16.54 -11.25 11.14
C ASN A 65 -17.43 -11.87 12.22
N ALA A 66 -17.29 -11.33 13.43
CA ALA A 66 -18.16 -11.60 14.56
C ALA A 66 -18.22 -10.36 15.44
N ASN A 67 -19.26 -10.31 16.27
CA ASN A 67 -19.33 -9.33 17.34
C ASN A 67 -18.09 -9.44 18.22
N THR A 68 -17.45 -8.31 18.49
CA THR A 68 -16.45 -8.25 19.55
C THR A 68 -17.14 -8.64 20.87
N HIS A 69 -16.59 -9.66 21.52
CA HIS A 69 -16.96 -10.16 22.85
C HIS A 69 -18.11 -11.16 23.03
N TRP A 70 -18.77 -11.79 22.05
CA TRP A 70 -19.40 -13.11 22.35
C TRP A 70 -19.85 -13.93 21.14
N ALA A 71 -19.38 -15.18 21.16
CA ALA A 71 -19.87 -16.41 20.54
C ALA A 71 -20.04 -16.53 19.02
N TYR A 72 -19.03 -17.12 18.37
CA TYR A 72 -19.19 -17.81 17.07
C TYR A 72 -20.12 -19.03 17.21
N PRO A 73 -20.61 -19.65 16.13
CA PRO A 73 -21.32 -20.94 16.18
C PRO A 73 -20.52 -22.13 16.77
N THR A 74 -19.23 -21.94 17.08
CA THR A 74 -18.39 -22.82 17.92
C THR A 74 -18.45 -22.50 19.41
N SER A 75 -19.27 -21.53 19.80
CA SER A 75 -19.36 -21.01 21.16
C SER A 75 -20.70 -21.36 21.82
N GLU A 76 -21.41 -22.32 21.23
CA GLU A 76 -22.13 -23.37 21.95
C GLU A 76 -21.22 -24.59 22.09
#